data_AF-A0A2V9KC83-F1
#
_entry.id   AF-A0A2V9KC83-F1
#
_cell.length_a   1.000
_cell.length_b   1.000
_cell.length_c   1.000
_cell.angle_alpha   90.00
_cell.angle_beta   90.00
_cell.angle_gamma   90.00
#
_symmetry.space_group_name_H-M   'P 1'
#
loop_
_entity.id
_entity.type
_entity.pdbx_description
1 polymer ?
#
loop_
_entity_poly.entity_id
_entity_poly.type
_entity_poly.pdbx_seq_one_letter_code
_entity_poly.pdbx_strand_id
1 'polypeptide(L)'
;MPFLRMIIGYHPESVNSQEAWVSPVGHLQYGWWFAHWRNFDRRERAAIALAGAACDLDGVSLFWGGDAYYRYHHILFHNVGSLLAITAIAGLFFWRRPWAWLLVAFSFGMHVVEDYFTVPWDMQPWRPFANTVVNFGQHVPGWVVQYVFQSVAMVGIVGVTAWIYSRHKRTPLEIISPALERLILNYAVLPWKHRCSSCAAKAHFRCDNCGRPFCAKHVRANRRCQVRCAECAP
;
A
#
# COMPACT_ATOMS: atom_id res chain seq x y z
N MET A 1 18.70 -1.29 32.28
CA MET A 1 17.85 -0.97 31.12
C MET A 1 16.39 -0.70 31.53
N PRO A 2 16.04 0.44 32.16
CA PRO A 2 14.66 0.76 32.54
C PRO A 2 13.99 1.86 31.69
N PHE A 3 14.75 2.58 30.85
CA PHE A 3 14.24 3.76 30.14
C PHE A 3 13.42 3.46 28.88
N LEU A 4 13.41 2.22 28.37
CA LEU A 4 12.58 1.84 27.21
C LEU A 4 11.14 1.41 27.57
N ARG A 5 10.81 1.26 28.86
CA ARG A 5 9.46 0.82 29.30
C ARG A 5 8.45 1.95 29.45
N MET A 6 8.85 3.22 29.27
CA MET A 6 8.00 4.37 29.57
C MET A 6 7.35 5.01 28.32
N ILE A 7 7.70 4.57 27.11
CA ILE A 7 7.17 5.17 25.86
C ILE A 7 5.94 4.42 25.34
N ILE A 8 5.67 3.19 25.81
CA ILE A 8 4.51 2.40 25.39
C ILE A 8 3.76 1.99 26.65
N GLY A 9 2.58 2.57 26.86
CA GLY A 9 1.67 2.20 27.94
C GLY A 9 1.46 0.68 27.95
N TYR A 10 1.84 0.06 29.06
CA TYR A 10 1.82 -1.38 29.27
C TYR A 10 0.41 -1.77 29.74
N HIS A 11 -0.45 -2.26 28.84
CA HIS A 11 -1.75 -2.79 29.23
C HIS A 11 -1.62 -4.29 29.53
N PRO A 12 -2.15 -4.81 30.65
CA PRO A 12 -2.07 -6.25 30.96
C PRO A 12 -2.75 -7.14 29.90
N GLU A 13 -3.70 -6.61 29.13
CA GLU A 13 -4.32 -7.32 27.99
C GLU A 13 -3.49 -7.27 26.71
N SER A 14 -2.46 -6.40 26.62
CA SER A 14 -1.49 -6.38 25.51
C SER A 14 -0.37 -7.42 25.68
N VAL A 15 -0.48 -8.30 26.69
CA VAL A 15 0.52 -9.34 27.03
C VAL A 15 0.15 -10.70 26.44
N ASN A 16 -0.58 -10.74 25.32
CA ASN A 16 -0.46 -11.87 24.41
C ASN A 16 0.61 -11.51 23.38
N SER A 17 1.75 -12.19 23.48
CA SER A 17 3.00 -12.03 22.73
C SER A 17 2.91 -12.34 21.23
N GLN A 18 1.82 -11.93 20.59
CA GLN A 18 1.58 -12.02 19.15
C GLN A 18 0.85 -10.74 18.73
N GLU A 19 1.48 -9.58 18.94
CA GLU A 19 1.03 -8.36 18.26
C GLU A 19 1.08 -8.68 16.76
N ALA A 20 -0.11 -8.96 16.21
CA ALA A 20 -0.32 -9.16 14.80
C ALA A 20 -0.02 -7.82 14.14
N TRP A 21 1.20 -7.68 13.62
CA TRP A 21 1.59 -6.52 12.84
C TRP A 21 0.74 -6.50 11.57
N VAL A 22 -0.42 -5.86 11.62
CA VAL A 22 -1.19 -5.50 10.43
C VAL A 22 -0.36 -4.41 9.75
N SER A 23 -0.03 -4.64 8.49
CA SER A 23 0.84 -3.72 7.77
C SER A 23 -0.04 -2.85 6.86
N PRO A 24 -0.11 -1.54 7.10
CA PRO A 24 -0.76 -0.61 6.17
C PRO A 24 -0.22 -0.72 4.73
N VAL A 25 0.99 -1.27 4.60
CA VAL A 25 1.60 -1.60 3.30
C VAL A 25 0.82 -2.66 2.56
N GLY A 26 0.29 -3.68 3.25
CA GLY A 26 -0.53 -4.74 2.66
C GLY A 26 -1.83 -4.18 2.06
N HIS A 27 -2.55 -3.37 2.84
CA HIS A 27 -3.81 -2.75 2.37
C HIS A 27 -3.59 -1.73 1.26
N LEU A 28 -2.52 -0.94 1.34
CA LEU A 28 -2.11 -0.06 0.24
C LEU A 28 -1.84 -0.87 -1.04
N GLN A 29 -1.20 -2.02 -0.90
CA GLN A 29 -0.84 -2.92 -1.99
C GLN A 29 -2.08 -3.55 -2.63
N TYR A 30 -3.09 -3.96 -1.85
CA TYR A 30 -4.40 -4.41 -2.35
C TYR A 30 -5.13 -3.30 -3.11
N GLY A 31 -5.24 -2.11 -2.51
CA GLY A 31 -5.83 -0.95 -3.18
C GLY A 31 -5.14 -0.63 -4.51
N TRP A 32 -3.81 -0.73 -4.56
CA TRP A 32 -3.04 -0.54 -5.80
C TRP A 32 -3.32 -1.62 -6.86
N TRP A 33 -3.71 -2.84 -6.47
CA TRP A 33 -4.17 -3.83 -7.46
C TRP A 33 -5.51 -3.46 -8.05
N PHE A 34 -6.47 -3.04 -7.23
CA PHE A 34 -7.79 -2.62 -7.72
C PHE A 34 -7.67 -1.43 -8.69
N ALA A 35 -6.68 -0.56 -8.46
CA ALA A 35 -6.32 0.53 -9.36
C ALA A 35 -5.86 0.09 -10.77
N HIS A 36 -5.59 -1.20 -10.99
CA HIS A 36 -5.22 -1.76 -12.29
C HIS A 36 -6.37 -2.48 -13.01
N TRP A 37 -7.58 -2.51 -12.43
CA TRP A 37 -8.74 -3.12 -13.07
C TRP A 37 -9.18 -2.39 -14.35
N ARG A 38 -8.88 -1.10 -14.46
CA ARG A 38 -9.18 -0.28 -15.65
C ARG A 38 -8.01 0.64 -16.01
N ASN A 39 -8.08 1.22 -17.20
CA ASN A 39 -7.19 2.29 -17.65
C ASN A 39 -7.50 3.61 -16.93
N PHE A 40 -7.17 3.65 -15.63
CA PHE A 40 -7.18 4.87 -14.83
C PHE A 40 -5.93 5.71 -15.09
N ASP A 41 -6.00 7.02 -14.89
CA ASP A 41 -4.82 7.88 -14.85
C ASP A 41 -4.04 7.70 -13.53
N ARG A 42 -2.87 8.34 -13.41
CA ARG A 42 -2.03 8.19 -12.22
C ARG A 42 -2.71 8.70 -10.94
N ARG A 43 -3.47 9.79 -11.02
CA ARG A 43 -4.12 10.41 -9.85
C ARG A 43 -5.27 9.53 -9.38
N GLU A 44 -6.06 9.00 -10.31
CA GLU A 44 -7.11 8.03 -10.04
C GLU A 44 -6.53 6.76 -9.40
N ARG A 45 -5.45 6.20 -9.96
CA ARG A 45 -4.78 5.03 -9.36
C ARG A 45 -4.25 5.29 -7.95
N ALA A 46 -3.63 6.44 -7.75
CA ALA A 46 -3.13 6.85 -6.43
C ALA A 46 -4.28 6.98 -5.43
N ALA A 47 -5.40 7.58 -5.80
CA ALA A 47 -6.56 7.71 -4.93
C ALA A 47 -7.15 6.34 -4.55
N ILE A 48 -7.31 5.43 -5.51
CA ILE A 48 -7.80 4.06 -5.26
C ILE A 48 -6.86 3.30 -4.33
N ALA A 49 -5.55 3.39 -4.56
CA ALA A 49 -4.55 2.75 -3.72
C ALA A 49 -4.54 3.30 -2.29
N LEU A 50 -4.51 4.63 -2.15
CA LEU A 50 -4.52 5.30 -0.84
C LEU A 50 -5.81 5.02 -0.06
N ALA A 51 -6.95 4.91 -0.74
CA ALA A 51 -8.21 4.52 -0.11
C ALA A 51 -8.15 3.13 0.51
N GLY A 52 -7.38 2.22 -0.11
CA GLY A 52 -7.16 0.87 0.42
C GLY A 52 -6.44 0.88 1.77
N ALA A 53 -5.58 1.86 2.07
CA ALA A 53 -4.90 1.99 3.37
C ALA A 53 -5.49 3.12 4.25
N ALA A 54 -6.58 3.75 3.84
CA ALA A 54 -7.09 4.93 4.53
C ALA A 54 -7.73 4.58 5.88
N CYS A 55 -8.22 3.35 6.05
CA CYS A 55 -8.73 2.89 7.35
C CYS A 55 -7.64 2.91 8.42
N ASP A 56 -6.40 2.52 8.08
CA ASP A 56 -5.25 2.52 8.99
C ASP A 56 -4.86 3.90 9.54
N LEU A 57 -5.44 4.99 9.02
CA LEU A 57 -5.18 6.34 9.54
C LEU A 57 -5.63 6.51 10.99
N ASP A 58 -6.54 5.66 11.49
CA ASP A 58 -6.87 5.64 12.91
C ASP A 58 -5.75 5.04 13.77
N GLY A 59 -4.74 4.40 13.17
CA GLY A 59 -3.47 4.05 13.80
C GLY A 59 -2.66 5.26 14.28
N VAL A 60 -2.98 6.48 13.83
CA VAL A 60 -2.44 7.74 14.40
C VAL A 60 -2.76 7.85 15.91
N SER A 61 -3.79 7.16 16.40
CA SER A 61 -4.07 7.05 17.83
C SER A 61 -2.90 6.46 18.65
N LEU A 62 -1.97 5.74 18.01
CA LEU A 62 -0.74 5.25 18.65
C LEU A 62 0.14 6.37 19.22
N PHE A 63 0.06 7.60 18.68
CA PHE A 63 0.75 8.76 19.26
C PHE A 63 0.23 9.13 20.67
N TRP A 64 -0.93 8.60 21.07
CA TRP A 64 -1.51 8.74 22.40
C TRP A 64 -1.38 7.47 23.26
N GLY A 65 -0.58 6.49 22.83
CA GLY A 65 -0.27 5.27 23.56
C GLY A 65 -1.01 4.02 23.06
N GLY A 66 -0.60 2.85 23.55
CA GLY A 66 -1.16 1.55 23.16
C GLY A 66 -2.65 1.43 23.46
N ASP A 67 -3.11 1.95 24.59
CA ASP A 67 -4.53 1.92 24.97
C ASP A 67 -5.40 2.71 24.00
N ALA A 68 -4.93 3.88 23.56
CA ALA A 68 -5.62 4.68 22.56
C ALA A 68 -5.64 3.96 21.21
N TYR A 69 -4.52 3.35 20.81
CA TYR A 69 -4.45 2.52 19.62
C TYR A 69 -5.48 1.39 19.63
N TYR A 70 -5.44 0.53 20.66
CA TYR A 70 -6.37 -0.59 20.78
C TYR A 70 -7.83 -0.16 20.85
N ARG A 71 -8.11 0.98 21.48
CA ARG A 71 -9.47 1.50 21.60
C ARG A 71 -10.03 2.07 20.29
N TYR A 72 -9.21 2.69 19.45
CA TYR A 72 -9.71 3.47 18.31
C TYR A 72 -9.44 2.84 16.94
N HIS A 73 -8.41 2.01 16.81
CA HIS A 73 -7.93 1.52 15.51
C HIS A 73 -8.95 0.69 14.72
N HIS A 74 -9.82 -0.12 15.32
CA HIS A 74 -10.90 -0.81 14.58
C HIS A 74 -12.29 -0.20 14.80
N ILE A 75 -12.32 1.05 15.25
CA ILE A 75 -13.56 1.75 15.58
C ILE A 75 -13.78 2.96 14.68
N LEU A 76 -12.76 3.77 14.42
CA LEU A 76 -12.93 5.05 13.76
C LEU A 76 -13.18 4.91 12.26
N PHE A 77 -12.31 4.23 11.52
CA PHE A 77 -12.44 4.15 10.05
C PHE A 77 -12.93 2.80 9.53
N HIS A 78 -12.95 1.77 10.37
CA HIS A 78 -13.36 0.42 10.02
C HIS A 78 -14.89 0.19 10.09
N ASN A 79 -15.67 1.14 9.56
CA ASN A 79 -17.13 1.07 9.63
C ASN A 79 -17.86 1.72 8.43
N VAL A 80 -19.15 1.41 8.29
CA VAL A 80 -20.03 1.89 7.22
C VAL A 80 -20.12 3.41 7.22
N GLY A 81 -20.15 4.07 8.37
CA GLY A 81 -20.14 5.54 8.45
C GLY A 81 -18.93 6.15 7.75
N SER A 82 -17.75 5.61 8.01
CA SER A 82 -16.49 6.02 7.39
C SER A 82 -16.45 5.68 5.90
N LEU A 83 -16.96 4.51 5.50
CA LEU A 83 -17.15 4.17 4.09
C LEU A 83 -18.06 5.17 3.37
N LEU A 84 -19.19 5.55 3.97
CA LEU A 84 -20.12 6.54 3.41
C LEU A 84 -19.45 7.92 3.31
N ALA A 85 -18.71 8.34 4.32
CA ALA A 85 -17.96 9.60 4.31
C ALA A 85 -16.91 9.62 3.20
N ILE A 86 -16.08 8.58 3.09
CA ILE A 86 -15.07 8.46 2.03
C ILE A 86 -15.73 8.38 0.65
N THR A 87 -16.84 7.67 0.52
CA THR A 87 -17.62 7.63 -0.72
C THR A 87 -18.10 9.01 -1.10
N ALA A 88 -18.65 9.80 -0.17
CA ALA A 88 -19.09 11.15 -0.44
C ALA A 88 -17.93 12.07 -0.86
N ILE A 89 -16.81 12.03 -0.11
CA ILE A 89 -15.60 12.81 -0.41
C ILE A 89 -15.05 12.45 -1.79
N ALA A 90 -14.92 11.16 -2.10
CA ALA A 90 -14.48 10.69 -3.40
C ALA A 90 -15.42 11.15 -4.52
N GLY A 91 -16.74 11.18 -4.25
CA GLY A 91 -17.74 11.73 -5.16
C GLY A 91 -17.45 13.18 -5.51
N LEU A 92 -17.09 14.03 -4.54
CA LEU A 92 -16.75 15.44 -4.78
C LEU A 92 -15.56 15.60 -5.74
N PHE A 93 -14.52 14.77 -5.61
CA PHE A 93 -13.32 14.85 -6.46
C PHE A 93 -13.47 14.13 -7.81
N PHE A 94 -14.26 13.07 -7.87
CA PHE A 94 -14.36 12.16 -9.02
C PHE A 94 -15.77 12.08 -9.62
N TRP A 95 -16.64 13.08 -9.41
CA TRP A 95 -18.04 13.05 -9.91
C TRP A 95 -18.17 12.84 -11.43
N ARG A 96 -17.21 13.34 -12.24
CA ARG A 96 -17.15 13.11 -13.69
C ARG A 96 -16.44 11.82 -14.09
N ARG A 97 -15.91 11.08 -13.11
CA ARG A 97 -15.11 9.86 -13.25
C ARG A 97 -15.73 8.76 -12.38
N PRO A 98 -16.97 8.33 -12.67
CA PRO A 98 -17.74 7.46 -11.76
C PRO A 98 -17.02 6.14 -11.44
N TRP A 99 -16.25 5.59 -12.38
CA TRP A 99 -15.45 4.40 -12.11
C TRP A 99 -14.34 4.63 -11.10
N ALA A 100 -13.64 5.77 -11.13
CA ALA A 100 -12.62 6.08 -10.14
C ALA A 100 -13.27 6.30 -8.76
N TRP A 101 -14.40 7.01 -8.73
CA TRP A 101 -15.20 7.19 -7.53
C TRP A 101 -15.62 5.85 -6.90
N LEU A 102 -16.26 4.97 -7.68
CA LEU A 102 -16.73 3.67 -7.21
C LEU A 102 -15.56 2.78 -6.76
N LEU A 103 -14.42 2.82 -7.47
CA LEU A 103 -13.24 2.04 -7.08
C LEU A 103 -12.56 2.57 -5.81
N VAL A 104 -12.61 3.88 -5.54
CA VAL A 104 -12.16 4.43 -4.25
C VAL A 104 -13.03 3.90 -3.11
N ALA A 105 -14.36 3.96 -3.26
CA ALA A 105 -15.28 3.42 -2.26
C ALA A 105 -15.11 1.90 -2.09
N PHE A 106 -14.98 1.17 -3.20
CA PHE A 106 -14.73 -0.27 -3.18
C PHE A 106 -13.42 -0.62 -2.49
N SER A 107 -12.32 0.08 -2.82
CA SER A 107 -11.00 -0.15 -2.23
C SER A 107 -11.02 0.08 -0.71
N PHE A 108 -11.67 1.16 -0.26
CA PHE A 108 -11.88 1.40 1.17
C PHE A 108 -12.72 0.31 1.83
N GLY A 109 -13.82 -0.12 1.20
CA GLY A 109 -14.66 -1.19 1.73
C GLY A 109 -13.94 -2.54 1.80
N MET A 110 -13.08 -2.83 0.81
CA MET A 110 -12.27 -4.06 0.79
C MET A 110 -11.27 -4.12 1.93
N HIS A 111 -10.75 -2.98 2.42
CA HIS A 111 -9.93 -2.95 3.63
C HIS A 111 -10.66 -3.60 4.82
N VAL A 112 -11.91 -3.18 5.08
CA VAL A 112 -12.72 -3.73 6.19
C VAL A 112 -12.98 -5.22 6.01
N VAL A 113 -13.18 -5.67 4.76
CA VAL A 113 -13.34 -7.09 4.43
C VAL A 113 -12.04 -7.87 4.66
N GLU A 114 -10.90 -7.32 4.26
CA GLU A 114 -9.58 -7.94 4.45
C GLU A 114 -9.30 -8.15 5.93
N ASP A 115 -9.50 -7.15 6.78
CA ASP A 115 -9.29 -7.28 8.22
C ASP A 115 -10.24 -8.28 8.85
N TYR A 116 -11.51 -8.26 8.45
CA TYR A 116 -12.50 -9.21 8.95
C TYR A 116 -12.03 -10.66 8.76
N PHE A 117 -11.37 -10.97 7.64
CA PHE A 117 -10.91 -12.32 7.32
C PHE A 117 -9.48 -12.64 7.74
N THR A 118 -8.59 -11.65 7.83
CA THR A 118 -7.14 -11.90 7.96
C THR A 118 -6.55 -11.46 9.30
N VAL A 119 -7.31 -10.74 10.12
CA VAL A 119 -6.88 -10.26 11.42
C VAL A 119 -7.86 -10.75 12.49
N PRO A 120 -7.42 -11.47 13.54
CA PRO A 120 -8.30 -11.96 14.60
C PRO A 120 -8.60 -10.86 15.64
N TRP A 121 -9.03 -9.68 15.19
CA TRP A 121 -9.33 -8.53 16.06
C TRP A 121 -10.74 -8.03 15.77
N ASP A 122 -11.57 -8.04 16.81
CA ASP A 122 -12.91 -7.46 16.85
C ASP A 122 -13.02 -6.09 16.17
N MET A 123 -14.05 -5.97 15.32
CA MET A 123 -14.38 -4.75 14.57
C MET A 123 -15.85 -4.37 14.79
N GLN A 124 -16.19 -3.10 14.56
CA GLN A 124 -17.58 -2.61 14.62
C GLN A 124 -18.03 -2.07 13.25
N PRO A 125 -18.12 -2.92 12.22
CA PRO A 125 -18.31 -2.49 10.84
C PRO A 125 -19.62 -1.74 10.62
N TRP A 126 -20.65 -1.98 11.44
CA TRP A 126 -21.97 -1.39 11.26
C TRP A 126 -22.15 0.00 11.87
N ARG A 127 -21.11 0.59 12.48
CA ARG A 127 -21.18 1.95 13.00
C ARG A 127 -21.43 2.98 11.88
N PRO A 128 -22.16 4.08 12.16
CA PRO A 128 -22.77 4.46 13.45
C PRO A 128 -24.17 3.85 13.67
N PHE A 129 -24.66 2.97 12.79
CA PHE A 129 -26.02 2.45 12.85
C PHE A 129 -26.21 1.33 13.87
N ALA A 130 -25.16 0.54 14.12
CA ALA A 130 -25.14 -0.48 15.16
C ALA A 130 -23.74 -0.63 15.77
N ASN A 131 -23.68 -1.12 17.01
CA ASN A 131 -22.43 -1.38 17.75
C ASN A 131 -22.07 -2.88 17.79
N THR A 132 -22.59 -3.67 16.85
CA THR A 132 -22.32 -5.11 16.80
C THR A 132 -20.84 -5.35 16.55
N VAL A 133 -20.22 -6.10 17.44
CA VAL A 133 -18.83 -6.53 17.35
C VAL A 133 -18.78 -7.82 16.56
N VAL A 134 -18.00 -7.88 15.49
CA VAL A 134 -17.83 -9.07 14.67
C VAL A 134 -16.38 -9.20 14.22
N ASN A 135 -15.92 -10.44 14.06
CA ASN A 135 -14.68 -10.78 13.37
C ASN A 135 -14.73 -12.26 12.95
N PHE A 136 -14.11 -12.63 11.82
CA PHE A 136 -14.12 -14.03 11.39
C PHE A 136 -13.38 -14.98 12.37
N GLY A 137 -12.39 -14.47 13.11
CA GLY A 137 -11.70 -15.17 14.18
C GLY A 137 -12.59 -15.60 15.35
N GLN A 138 -13.83 -15.10 15.44
CA GLN A 138 -14.82 -15.59 16.41
C GLN A 138 -15.44 -16.94 15.98
N HIS A 139 -15.33 -17.29 14.70
CA HIS A 139 -15.90 -18.50 14.11
C HIS A 139 -14.87 -19.56 13.75
N VAL A 140 -13.59 -19.18 13.70
CA VAL A 140 -12.47 -20.04 13.30
C VAL A 140 -11.29 -19.81 14.24
N PRO A 141 -10.49 -20.84 14.60
CA PRO A 141 -9.35 -20.64 15.49
C PRO A 141 -8.41 -19.52 15.01
N GLY A 142 -8.02 -18.62 15.90
CA GLY A 142 -7.23 -17.43 15.56
C GLY A 142 -5.91 -17.74 14.83
N TRP A 143 -5.27 -18.89 15.10
CA TRP A 143 -4.06 -19.32 14.38
C TRP A 143 -4.32 -19.58 12.88
N VAL A 144 -5.53 -20.03 12.51
CA VAL A 144 -5.90 -20.22 11.09
C VAL A 144 -5.99 -18.87 10.40
N VAL A 145 -6.65 -17.89 11.03
CA VAL A 145 -6.76 -16.53 10.52
C VAL A 145 -5.37 -15.89 10.40
N GLN A 146 -4.63 -15.87 11.51
CA GLN A 146 -3.34 -15.20 11.63
C GLN A 146 -2.25 -15.82 10.76
N TYR A 147 -2.19 -17.15 10.64
CA TYR A 147 -1.08 -17.79 9.91
C TYR A 147 -1.50 -18.29 8.54
N VAL A 148 -2.64 -18.98 8.43
CA VAL A 148 -3.03 -19.57 7.15
C VAL A 148 -3.57 -18.49 6.21
N PHE A 149 -4.60 -17.76 6.64
CA PHE A 149 -5.24 -16.76 5.77
C PHE A 149 -4.31 -15.58 5.49
N GLN A 150 -3.61 -15.08 6.50
CA GLN A 150 -2.62 -14.02 6.30
C GLN A 150 -1.46 -14.44 5.39
N SER A 151 -0.97 -15.69 5.47
CA SER A 151 0.10 -16.16 4.56
C SER A 151 -0.40 -16.32 3.13
N VAL A 152 -1.61 -16.86 2.94
CA VAL A 152 -2.24 -16.96 1.61
C VAL A 152 -2.43 -15.56 1.02
N ALA A 153 -2.91 -14.62 1.83
CA ALA A 153 -3.01 -13.20 1.49
C ALA A 153 -1.65 -12.61 1.07
N MET A 154 -0.59 -12.84 1.84
CA MET A 154 0.77 -12.37 1.55
C MET A 154 1.41 -13.00 0.31
N VAL A 155 1.10 -14.26 0.01
CA VAL A 155 1.55 -14.91 -1.24
C VAL A 155 0.77 -14.37 -2.43
N GLY A 156 -0.55 -14.19 -2.28
CA GLY A 156 -1.42 -13.53 -3.26
C GLY A 156 -0.91 -12.13 -3.58
N ILE A 157 -0.70 -11.33 -2.53
CA ILE A 157 0.39 -10.38 -2.36
C ILE A 157 1.40 -10.21 -3.52
N VAL A 158 2.47 -10.97 -3.33
CA VAL A 158 3.63 -11.03 -4.19
C VAL A 158 3.23 -11.49 -5.59
N GLY A 159 2.33 -12.47 -5.71
CA GLY A 159 1.90 -13.05 -6.99
C GLY A 159 1.21 -12.03 -7.89
N VAL A 160 0.17 -11.36 -7.40
CA VAL A 160 -0.57 -10.34 -8.16
C VAL A 160 0.30 -9.13 -8.43
N THR A 161 1.14 -8.72 -7.48
CA THR A 161 2.10 -7.62 -7.69
C THR A 161 3.09 -7.95 -8.80
N ALA A 162 3.66 -9.15 -8.81
CA ALA A 162 4.54 -9.62 -9.88
C ALA A 162 3.81 -9.72 -11.22
N TRP A 163 2.54 -10.15 -11.22
CA TRP A 163 1.70 -10.19 -12.42
C TRP A 163 1.43 -8.79 -12.99
N ILE A 164 0.95 -7.84 -12.19
CA ILE A 164 0.73 -6.45 -12.60
C ILE A 164 2.04 -5.86 -13.11
N TYR A 165 3.13 -6.09 -12.39
CA TYR A 165 4.44 -5.66 -12.81
C TYR A 165 4.81 -6.22 -14.19
N SER A 166 4.63 -7.52 -14.41
CA SER A 166 4.92 -8.17 -15.69
C SER A 166 4.08 -7.59 -16.83
N ARG A 167 2.82 -7.23 -16.57
CA ARG A 167 1.85 -6.81 -17.59
C ARG A 167 1.88 -5.31 -17.87
N HIS A 168 1.93 -4.49 -16.82
CA HIS A 168 1.80 -3.04 -16.88
C HIS A 168 3.13 -2.30 -16.69
N LYS A 169 4.20 -3.00 -16.27
CA LYS A 169 5.53 -2.40 -15.97
C LYS A 169 5.44 -1.28 -14.92
N ARG A 170 4.58 -1.49 -13.92
CA ARG A 170 4.32 -0.55 -12.82
C ARG A 170 4.53 -1.24 -11.48
N THR A 171 4.78 -0.44 -10.47
CA THR A 171 4.96 -0.80 -9.06
C THR A 171 4.20 0.21 -8.20
N PRO A 172 3.91 -0.12 -6.93
CA PRO A 172 3.28 0.84 -6.01
C PRO A 172 4.04 2.17 -5.85
N LEU A 173 5.35 2.17 -6.15
CA LEU A 173 6.19 3.37 -6.09
C LEU A 173 5.75 4.46 -7.07
N GLU A 174 4.95 4.14 -8.09
CA GLU A 174 4.37 5.13 -9.01
C GLU A 174 3.54 6.20 -8.28
N ILE A 175 2.97 5.83 -7.12
CA ILE A 175 2.17 6.72 -6.28
C ILE A 175 3.07 7.83 -5.74
N ILE A 176 4.23 7.47 -5.20
CA ILE A 176 5.20 8.39 -4.59
C ILE A 176 5.92 9.20 -5.68
N SER A 177 6.58 8.51 -6.63
CA SER A 177 7.41 9.17 -7.64
C SER A 177 7.60 8.31 -8.89
N PRO A 178 7.16 8.76 -10.08
CA PRO A 178 7.38 8.06 -11.34
C PRO A 178 8.87 8.01 -11.73
N ALA A 179 9.64 9.01 -11.31
CA ALA A 179 11.07 9.05 -11.57
C ALA A 179 11.79 7.98 -10.74
N LEU A 180 11.42 7.82 -9.47
CA LEU A 180 11.96 6.78 -8.59
C LEU A 180 11.58 5.38 -9.09
N GLU A 181 10.31 5.19 -9.45
CA GLU A 181 9.84 3.94 -10.07
C GLU A 181 10.68 3.59 -11.30
N ARG A 182 10.80 4.52 -12.25
CA ARG A 182 11.56 4.29 -13.48
C ARG A 182 13.02 3.95 -13.17
N LEU A 183 13.63 4.60 -12.18
CA LEU A 183 15.00 4.36 -11.76
C LEU A 183 15.17 2.93 -11.21
N ILE A 184 14.30 2.50 -10.31
CA ILE A 184 14.35 1.15 -9.71
C ILE A 184 14.05 0.08 -10.76
N LEU A 185 13.02 0.30 -11.58
CA LEU A 185 12.63 -0.65 -12.62
C LEU A 185 13.72 -0.80 -13.68
N ASN A 186 14.34 0.29 -14.10
CA ASN A 186 15.46 0.25 -15.02
C ASN A 186 16.63 -0.51 -14.41
N TYR A 187 16.95 -0.25 -13.14
CA TYR A 187 18.06 -0.91 -12.46
C TYR A 187 17.86 -2.42 -12.37
N ALA A 188 16.62 -2.87 -12.10
CA ALA A 188 16.29 -4.28 -11.96
C ALA A 188 16.20 -5.02 -13.31
N VAL A 189 15.62 -4.39 -14.36
CA VAL A 189 15.27 -5.07 -15.61
C VAL A 189 16.30 -4.89 -16.72
N LEU A 190 16.83 -3.68 -16.90
CA LEU A 190 17.71 -3.38 -18.03
C LEU A 190 18.96 -4.28 -18.08
N PRO A 191 19.58 -4.70 -16.96
CA PRO A 191 20.80 -5.50 -17.01
C PRO A 191 20.65 -6.82 -17.75
N TRP A 192 19.41 -7.32 -17.84
CA TRP A 192 19.05 -8.59 -18.45
C TRP A 192 18.70 -8.46 -19.94
N LYS A 193 18.35 -7.25 -20.40
CA LYS A 193 17.82 -7.01 -21.75
C LYS A 193 18.69 -6.09 -22.60
N HIS A 194 19.51 -5.26 -21.98
CA HIS A 194 20.22 -4.19 -22.66
C HIS A 194 21.67 -4.07 -22.17
N ARG A 195 22.53 -3.67 -23.12
CA ARG A 195 23.91 -3.30 -22.85
C ARG A 195 24.07 -1.79 -22.91
N CYS A 196 25.08 -1.29 -22.22
CA CYS A 196 25.42 0.12 -22.18
C CYS A 196 25.88 0.58 -23.56
N SER A 197 25.30 1.68 -24.05
CA SER A 197 25.64 2.26 -25.36
C SER A 197 27.09 2.77 -25.47
N SER A 198 27.79 3.00 -24.35
CA SER A 198 29.17 3.50 -24.37
C SER A 198 30.25 2.43 -24.16
N CYS A 199 29.95 1.34 -23.43
CA CYS A 199 30.98 0.36 -23.03
C CYS A 199 30.54 -1.11 -23.10
N ALA A 200 29.36 -1.40 -23.65
CA ALA A 200 28.78 -2.75 -23.75
C ALA A 200 28.57 -3.51 -22.41
N ALA A 201 28.88 -2.92 -21.25
CA ALA A 201 28.54 -3.48 -19.93
C ALA A 201 27.02 -3.60 -19.73
N LYS A 202 26.57 -4.27 -18.66
CA LYS A 202 25.14 -4.34 -18.33
C LYS A 202 24.56 -2.92 -18.13
N ALA A 203 23.46 -2.60 -18.80
CA ALA A 203 22.80 -1.32 -18.63
C ALA A 203 21.91 -1.35 -17.38
N HIS A 204 21.91 -0.27 -16.60
CA HIS A 204 21.07 -0.14 -15.40
C HIS A 204 20.10 1.03 -15.51
N PHE A 205 20.32 1.96 -16.44
CA PHE A 205 19.48 3.14 -16.58
C PHE A 205 19.25 3.49 -18.04
N ARG A 206 18.18 4.24 -18.33
CA ARG A 206 17.98 4.94 -19.59
C ARG A 206 18.15 6.43 -19.36
N CYS A 207 18.79 7.14 -20.28
CA CYS A 207 18.84 8.59 -20.22
C CYS A 207 17.44 9.17 -20.46
N ASP A 208 16.99 10.08 -19.60
CA ASP A 208 15.68 10.72 -19.73
C ASP A 208 15.57 11.68 -20.93
N ASN A 209 16.70 12.10 -21.51
CA ASN A 209 16.73 12.98 -22.68
C ASN A 209 16.77 12.18 -23.99
N CYS A 210 17.73 11.26 -24.14
CA CYS A 210 17.92 10.53 -25.41
C CYS A 210 17.37 9.10 -25.41
N GLY A 211 16.86 8.58 -24.29
CA GLY A 211 16.27 7.23 -24.16
C GLY A 211 17.25 6.06 -24.24
N ARG A 212 18.52 6.30 -24.59
CA ARG A 212 19.56 5.27 -24.74
C ARG A 212 19.91 4.61 -23.39
N PRO A 213 20.19 3.29 -23.37
CA PRO A 213 20.55 2.56 -22.16
C PRO A 213 22.04 2.72 -21.78
N PHE A 214 22.32 2.91 -20.50
CA PHE A 214 23.67 3.11 -19.97
C PHE A 214 23.89 2.36 -18.65
N CYS A 215 25.14 2.00 -18.35
CA CYS A 215 25.52 1.47 -17.04
C CYS A 215 25.64 2.60 -16.01
N ALA A 216 25.67 2.26 -14.72
CA ALA A 216 25.78 3.22 -13.62
C ALA A 216 26.98 4.19 -13.73
N LYS A 217 28.09 3.77 -14.35
CA LYS A 217 29.29 4.62 -14.53
C LYS A 217 29.13 5.71 -15.59
N HIS A 218 28.20 5.56 -16.53
CA HIS A 218 28.04 6.45 -17.70
C HIS A 218 26.81 7.36 -17.60
N VAL A 219 26.21 7.44 -16.42
CA VAL A 219 25.07 8.32 -16.14
C VAL A 219 25.26 9.06 -14.83
N ARG A 220 24.59 10.21 -14.72
CA ARG A 220 24.42 10.93 -13.47
C ARG A 220 22.94 11.07 -13.17
N ALA A 221 22.56 10.72 -11.95
CA ALA A 221 21.21 10.98 -11.42
C ALA A 221 21.21 12.33 -10.69
N ASN A 222 20.19 13.16 -10.92
CA ASN A 222 20.00 14.40 -10.16
C ASN A 222 19.11 14.18 -8.92
N ARG A 223 18.95 15.22 -8.10
CA ARG A 223 18.09 15.18 -6.89
C ARG A 223 16.61 14.85 -7.17
N ARG A 224 16.15 14.95 -8.42
CA ARG A 224 14.78 14.61 -8.85
C ARG A 224 14.70 13.19 -9.43
N CYS A 225 15.70 12.35 -9.19
CA CYS A 225 15.82 10.99 -9.74
C CYS A 225 15.82 10.93 -11.28
N GLN A 226 16.13 12.04 -11.95
CA GLN A 226 16.30 12.04 -13.40
C GLN A 226 17.71 11.60 -13.76
N VAL A 227 17.84 10.73 -14.75
CA VAL A 227 19.10 10.15 -15.19
C VAL A 227 19.51 10.77 -16.52
N ARG A 228 20.71 11.34 -16.58
CA ARG A 228 21.31 11.88 -17.82
C ARG A 228 22.63 11.19 -18.13
N CYS A 229 22.87 10.88 -19.41
CA CYS A 229 24.19 10.43 -19.87
C CYS A 229 25.15 11.62 -19.97
N ALA A 230 26.45 11.35 -20.08
CA ALA A 230 27.47 12.39 -20.19
C ALA A 230 27.21 13.37 -21.36
N GLU A 231 26.70 12.88 -22.49
CA GLU A 231 26.37 13.71 -23.66
C GLU A 231 25.14 14.62 -23.47
N CYS A 232 24.25 14.28 -22.53
CA CYS A 232 22.99 15.00 -22.28
C CYS A 232 22.98 15.72 -20.93
N ALA A 233 24.04 15.56 -20.14
CA ALA A 233 24.26 16.32 -18.92
C ALA A 233 24.65 17.75 -19.32
N PRO A 234 24.07 18.78 -18.67
CA PRO A 234 24.54 20.15 -18.85
C PRO A 234 25.97 20.31 -18.34
#